data_AF-W4HRG3-F1
#
_entry.id   AF-W4HRG3-F1
#
_cell.length_a   1.000
_cell.length_b   1.000
_cell.length_c   1.000
_cell.angle_alpha   90.00
_cell.angle_beta   90.00
_cell.angle_gamma   90.00
#
_symmetry.space_group_name_H-M   'P 1'
#
loop_
_entity.id
_entity.type
_entity.pdbx_description
1 polymer ?
#
loop_
_entity_poly.entity_id
_entity_poly.type
_entity_poly.pdbx_seq_one_letter_code
_entity_poly.pdbx_strand_id
1 'polypeptide(L)'
;MHGHFLSFFLLASMAIPAAAQDDDPMAFQRCIWRCLAAEGPADNPAYHQCVARVCGDEPGTGGGNAASSGDPTRAWQVGRAPDGRAYAGVDGVRGQSGLYYFCGDGAGTLRVVGIDGGERRMIVDVDGRQFDTGFDRSVQGDFPEARMAPSDPLLQALQSGSRVKVLSYDLGAVVDATLSGSSRALGQVISGC
;
A
#
# COMPACT_ATOMS: atom_id res chain seq x y z
N MET A 1 -9.17 -46.97 54.83
CA MET A 1 -8.27 -47.89 54.11
C MET A 1 -9.13 -48.92 53.39
N HIS A 2 -9.12 -48.92 52.04
CA HIS A 2 -9.75 -49.89 51.09
C HIS A 2 -11.29 -50.00 51.10
N GLY A 3 -12.06 -50.03 50.00
CA GLY A 3 -11.79 -50.11 48.58
C GLY A 3 -13.11 -50.05 47.77
N HIS A 4 -12.99 -49.94 46.45
CA HIS A 4 -13.95 -49.52 45.43
C HIS A 4 -15.18 -50.41 45.18
N PHE A 5 -16.27 -49.80 44.68
CA PHE A 5 -17.32 -50.46 43.89
C PHE A 5 -17.71 -49.63 42.65
N LEU A 6 -17.47 -50.25 41.48
CA LEU A 6 -18.09 -50.12 40.16
C LEU A 6 -18.88 -48.85 39.79
N SER A 7 -18.46 -48.20 38.70
CA SER A 7 -19.21 -48.33 37.44
C SER A 7 -18.44 -47.81 36.23
N PHE A 8 -18.36 -48.71 35.25
CA PHE A 8 -17.93 -48.47 33.88
C PHE A 8 -18.92 -47.52 33.19
N PHE A 9 -18.45 -46.39 32.65
CA PHE A 9 -19.05 -45.84 31.44
C PHE A 9 -17.94 -45.55 30.44
N LEU A 10 -17.81 -46.49 29.51
CA LEU A 10 -17.14 -46.36 28.23
C LEU A 10 -17.78 -45.19 27.47
N LEU A 11 -17.07 -44.08 27.34
CA LEU A 11 -17.30 -43.10 26.29
C LEU A 11 -15.99 -42.97 25.50
N ALA A 12 -15.92 -43.79 24.45
CA ALA A 12 -14.93 -43.67 23.39
C ALA A 12 -15.19 -42.36 22.63
N SER A 13 -14.51 -41.30 23.03
CA SER A 13 -14.38 -40.08 22.22
C SER A 13 -13.01 -40.10 21.56
N MET A 14 -12.95 -40.66 20.35
CA MET A 14 -11.88 -40.35 19.41
C MET A 14 -11.99 -38.86 19.07
N ALA A 15 -11.26 -38.01 19.80
CA ALA A 15 -11.03 -36.65 19.38
C ALA A 15 -10.02 -36.69 18.22
N ILE A 16 -10.57 -36.56 17.02
CA ILE A 16 -9.86 -36.26 15.78
C ILE A 16 -8.88 -35.12 16.08
N PRO A 17 -7.59 -35.20 15.70
CA PRO A 17 -6.74 -34.02 15.76
C PRO A 17 -7.34 -33.00 14.80
N ALA A 18 -7.91 -31.93 15.35
CA ALA A 18 -8.18 -30.73 14.60
C ALA A 18 -6.81 -30.25 14.09
N ALA A 19 -6.51 -30.51 12.82
CA ALA A 19 -5.54 -29.71 12.09
C ALA A 19 -6.16 -28.32 11.98
N ALA A 20 -5.94 -27.50 13.01
CA ALA A 20 -6.04 -26.06 12.87
C ALA A 20 -5.05 -25.70 11.77
N GLN A 21 -5.58 -25.42 10.58
CA GLN A 21 -4.84 -24.70 9.55
C GLN A 21 -4.71 -23.27 10.08
N ASP A 22 -3.77 -23.09 11.00
CA ASP A 22 -3.20 -21.79 11.28
C ASP A 22 -2.42 -21.42 10.03
N ASP A 23 -2.95 -20.47 9.25
CA ASP A 23 -2.17 -19.70 8.30
C ASP A 23 -1.05 -18.99 9.11
N ASP A 24 0.03 -19.71 9.41
CA ASP A 24 1.05 -19.29 10.38
C ASP A 24 1.77 -18.06 9.81
N PRO A 25 1.46 -16.82 10.24
CA PRO A 25 2.02 -15.61 9.64
C PRO A 25 3.54 -15.54 9.85
N MET A 26 4.04 -16.32 10.81
CA MET A 26 5.46 -16.49 11.07
C MET A 26 6.16 -17.37 10.01
N ALA A 27 5.44 -18.24 9.30
CA ALA A 27 6.01 -19.05 8.22
C ALA A 27 6.51 -18.18 7.06
N PHE A 28 5.71 -17.18 6.70
CA PHE A 28 6.10 -16.19 5.68
C PHE A 28 7.29 -15.34 6.15
N GLN A 29 7.28 -14.86 7.39
CA GLN A 29 8.40 -14.10 7.97
C GLN A 29 9.70 -14.92 8.04
N ARG A 30 9.62 -16.20 8.42
CA ARG A 30 10.77 -17.12 8.40
C ARG A 30 11.32 -17.31 6.99
N CYS A 31 10.45 -17.33 5.98
CA CYS A 31 10.87 -17.42 4.58
C CYS A 31 11.65 -16.15 4.14
N ILE A 32 11.14 -14.97 4.50
CA ILE A 32 11.80 -13.68 4.26
C ILE A 32 13.20 -13.65 4.89
N TRP A 33 13.32 -14.05 6.16
CA TRP A 33 14.61 -14.08 6.85
C TRP A 33 15.61 -15.04 6.21
N ARG A 34 15.14 -16.18 5.68
CA ARG A 34 15.99 -17.09 4.93
C ARG A 34 16.54 -16.44 3.66
N CYS A 35 15.72 -15.68 2.92
CA CYS A 35 16.17 -14.98 1.73
C CYS A 35 17.14 -13.84 2.07
N LEU A 36 16.91 -13.08 3.16
CA LEU A 36 17.83 -12.04 3.63
C LEU A 36 19.20 -12.63 3.99
N ALA A 37 19.22 -13.80 4.64
CA ALA A 37 20.46 -14.45 5.03
C ALA A 37 21.26 -15.02 3.83
N ALA A 38 20.56 -15.48 2.79
CA ALA A 38 21.19 -16.11 1.63
C ALA A 38 21.67 -15.08 0.59
N GLU A 39 20.83 -14.09 0.28
CA GLU A 39 21.06 -13.17 -0.84
C GLU A 39 21.51 -11.78 -0.36
N GLY A 40 21.46 -11.51 0.94
CA GLY A 40 21.80 -10.21 1.50
C GLY A 40 20.60 -9.25 1.57
N PRO A 41 20.86 -7.95 1.76
CA PRO A 41 19.84 -6.98 2.12
C PRO A 41 18.75 -6.80 1.05
N ALA A 42 17.62 -6.20 1.47
CA ALA A 42 16.43 -6.06 0.65
C ALA A 42 16.56 -5.09 -0.55
N ASP A 43 17.74 -4.51 -0.77
CA ASP A 43 18.11 -3.74 -1.95
C ASP A 43 18.88 -4.59 -3.00
N ASN A 44 19.19 -5.86 -2.69
CA ASN A 44 19.78 -6.79 -3.64
C ASN A 44 18.70 -7.39 -4.56
N PRO A 45 18.81 -7.27 -5.90
CA PRO A 45 17.89 -7.92 -6.84
C PRO A 45 17.76 -9.44 -6.66
N ALA A 46 18.83 -10.12 -6.21
CA ALA A 46 18.81 -11.56 -5.95
C ALA A 46 17.90 -11.94 -4.77
N TYR A 47 17.82 -11.08 -3.74
CA TYR A 47 16.91 -11.27 -2.61
C TYR A 47 15.45 -11.30 -3.05
N HIS A 48 15.04 -10.38 -3.94
CA HIS A 48 13.67 -10.35 -4.45
C HIS A 48 13.32 -11.58 -5.28
N GLN A 49 14.27 -12.10 -6.07
CA GLN A 49 14.10 -13.33 -6.82
C GLN A 49 13.96 -14.55 -5.89
N CYS A 50 14.68 -14.57 -4.76
CA CYS A 50 14.52 -15.60 -3.74
C CYS A 50 13.11 -15.59 -3.15
N VAL A 51 12.62 -14.43 -2.70
CA VAL A 51 11.29 -14.31 -2.09
C VAL A 51 10.20 -14.77 -3.07
N ALA A 52 10.23 -14.29 -4.32
CA ALA A 52 9.22 -14.63 -5.32
C ALA A 52 9.17 -16.12 -5.70
N ARG A 53 10.32 -16.81 -5.67
CA ARG A 53 10.40 -18.24 -6.02
C ARG A 53 10.04 -19.16 -4.85
N VAL A 54 10.30 -18.70 -3.64
CA VAL A 54 10.41 -19.59 -2.47
C VAL A 54 9.33 -19.30 -1.41
N CYS A 55 8.83 -18.07 -1.37
CA CYS A 55 7.79 -17.64 -0.44
C CYS A 55 6.47 -17.49 -1.21
N GLY A 56 5.77 -18.61 -1.45
CA GLY A 56 4.53 -18.67 -2.24
C GLY A 56 3.25 -18.85 -1.40
N ASP A 57 2.13 -18.42 -2.01
CA ASP A 57 0.80 -18.12 -1.43
C ASP A 57 -0.02 -19.30 -0.87
N GLU A 58 -0.51 -19.17 0.36
CA GLU A 58 -1.67 -19.92 0.87
C GLU A 58 -2.94 -19.05 0.76
N PRO A 59 -4.11 -19.60 0.39
CA PRO A 59 -5.37 -18.87 0.36
C PRO A 59 -5.96 -18.79 1.77
N GLY A 60 -5.37 -17.93 2.59
CA GLY A 60 -5.73 -17.69 3.98
C GLY A 60 -6.28 -16.28 4.19
N THR A 61 -7.51 -16.18 4.68
CA THR A 61 -8.18 -14.89 4.91
C THR A 61 -7.57 -14.19 6.12
N GLY A 62 -6.89 -13.06 5.91
CA GLY A 62 -6.76 -12.03 6.93
C GLY A 62 -5.38 -11.39 7.10
N GLY A 63 -5.29 -10.12 6.69
CA GLY A 63 -4.52 -9.13 7.46
C GLY A 63 -3.15 -8.72 6.92
N GLY A 64 -3.16 -7.67 6.09
CA GLY A 64 -2.11 -6.64 6.09
C GLY A 64 -0.80 -6.99 5.39
N ASN A 65 -0.48 -6.17 4.38
CA ASN A 65 0.79 -6.18 3.63
C ASN A 65 0.94 -7.36 2.67
N ALA A 66 0.01 -7.47 1.72
CA ALA A 66 0.39 -7.96 0.40
C ALA A 66 1.48 -7.02 -0.14
N ALA A 67 2.72 -7.50 -0.11
CA ALA A 67 3.83 -6.91 -0.82
C ALA A 67 3.45 -6.88 -2.30
N SER A 68 2.88 -5.75 -2.72
CA SER A 68 2.62 -5.44 -4.11
C SER A 68 3.94 -5.64 -4.85
N SER A 69 3.96 -6.59 -5.77
CA SER A 69 5.12 -6.90 -6.58
C SER A 69 5.59 -5.61 -7.26
N GLY A 70 6.91 -5.38 -7.26
CA GLY A 70 7.52 -4.26 -7.97
C GLY A 70 7.41 -4.48 -9.48
N ASP A 71 6.26 -4.14 -10.05
CA ASP A 71 6.08 -3.99 -11.48
C ASP A 71 6.29 -2.49 -11.83
N PRO A 72 7.20 -2.13 -12.75
CA PRO A 72 7.32 -0.76 -13.28
C PRO A 72 6.02 -0.27 -13.98
N THR A 73 5.01 -1.13 -14.09
CA THR A 73 3.64 -0.82 -14.52
C THR A 73 2.63 -0.75 -13.38
N ARG A 74 3.02 -0.50 -12.11
CA ARG A 74 2.03 -0.23 -11.04
C ARG A 74 1.09 0.88 -11.48
N ALA A 75 -0.06 0.43 -11.96
CA ALA A 75 -1.03 1.26 -12.62
C ALA A 75 -1.75 2.06 -11.56
N TRP A 76 -2.27 3.21 -11.96
CA TRP A 76 -3.15 3.96 -11.09
C TRP A 76 -4.34 3.08 -10.68
N GLN A 77 -4.53 2.97 -9.36
CA GLN A 77 -5.56 2.15 -8.76
C GLN A 77 -6.66 3.03 -8.18
N VAL A 78 -7.87 2.47 -8.10
CA VAL A 78 -9.04 3.11 -7.49
C VAL A 78 -9.46 2.32 -6.26
N GLY A 79 -9.86 3.00 -5.20
CA GLY A 79 -10.41 2.35 -4.02
C GLY A 79 -11.26 3.26 -3.15
N ARG A 80 -11.58 2.76 -1.96
CA ARG A 80 -12.27 3.50 -0.90
C ARG A 80 -11.38 3.54 0.34
N ALA A 81 -11.22 4.72 0.91
CA ALA A 81 -10.56 4.90 2.20
C ALA A 81 -11.49 4.44 3.35
N PRO A 82 -10.95 4.14 4.54
CA PRO A 82 -11.75 3.74 5.70
C PRO A 82 -12.80 4.77 6.13
N ASP A 83 -12.56 6.05 5.83
CA ASP A 83 -13.47 7.17 6.06
C ASP A 83 -14.58 7.30 4.99
N GLY A 84 -14.65 6.36 4.04
CA GLY A 84 -15.64 6.32 2.98
C GLY A 84 -15.29 7.13 1.73
N ARG A 85 -14.23 7.94 1.74
CA ARG A 85 -13.82 8.73 0.57
C ARG A 85 -13.32 7.82 -0.56
N ALA A 86 -13.66 8.15 -1.80
CA ALA A 86 -13.07 7.48 -2.96
C ALA A 86 -11.65 7.98 -3.17
N TYR A 87 -10.76 7.13 -3.66
CA TYR A 87 -9.40 7.54 -3.98
C TYR A 87 -8.91 6.94 -5.29
N ALA A 88 -8.00 7.68 -5.94
CA ALA A 88 -7.20 7.23 -7.07
C ALA A 88 -5.73 7.53 -6.76
N GLY A 89 -4.85 6.56 -6.94
CA GLY A 89 -3.45 6.79 -6.61
C GLY A 89 -2.50 5.77 -7.19
N VAL A 90 -1.22 6.01 -6.95
CA VAL A 90 -0.13 5.18 -7.43
C VAL A 90 0.99 5.18 -6.39
N ASP A 91 1.58 4.01 -6.18
CA ASP A 91 2.83 3.91 -5.42
C ASP A 91 4.00 4.37 -6.30
N GLY A 92 4.96 5.05 -5.68
CA GLY A 92 6.23 5.36 -6.33
C GLY A 92 6.99 4.08 -6.68
N VAL A 93 7.90 4.16 -7.66
CA VAL A 93 8.73 3.04 -8.14
C VAL A 93 9.54 2.33 -7.05
N ARG A 94 9.81 3.01 -5.92
CA ARG A 94 10.50 2.44 -4.75
C ARG A 94 9.57 1.80 -3.73
N GLY A 95 8.24 1.89 -3.90
CA GLY A 95 7.21 1.28 -3.05
C GLY A 95 7.11 1.81 -1.62
N GLN A 96 7.96 2.77 -1.24
CA GLN A 96 8.01 3.35 0.11
C GLN A 96 7.09 4.56 0.27
N SER A 97 6.65 5.14 -0.84
CA SER A 97 5.85 6.36 -0.90
C SER A 97 4.88 6.29 -2.06
N GLY A 98 3.90 7.19 -2.11
CA GLY A 98 2.97 7.25 -3.23
C GLY A 98 2.18 8.54 -3.28
N LEU A 99 1.45 8.72 -4.38
CA LEU A 99 0.63 9.90 -4.63
C LEU A 99 -0.84 9.47 -4.79
N TYR A 100 -1.71 10.06 -3.97
CA TYR A 100 -3.11 9.65 -3.87
C TYR A 100 -4.02 10.87 -3.87
N TYR A 101 -4.97 10.92 -4.80
CA TYR A 101 -6.08 11.87 -4.79
C TYR A 101 -7.28 11.23 -4.12
N PHE A 102 -7.81 11.88 -3.08
CA PHE A 102 -9.03 11.50 -2.39
C PHE A 102 -10.14 12.48 -2.71
N CYS A 103 -11.36 12.00 -2.86
CA CYS A 103 -12.54 12.84 -2.83
C CYS A 103 -13.68 12.24 -1.98
N GLY A 104 -14.32 13.11 -1.20
CA GLY A 104 -15.66 12.89 -0.66
C GLY A 104 -16.35 14.22 -0.40
N ASP A 105 -17.69 14.22 -0.45
CA ASP A 105 -18.53 15.38 -0.14
C ASP A 105 -18.17 16.64 -0.95
N GLY A 106 -17.79 16.47 -2.22
CA GLY A 106 -17.38 17.56 -3.12
C GLY A 106 -16.01 18.18 -2.82
N ALA A 107 -15.27 17.64 -1.85
CA ALA A 107 -13.96 18.12 -1.44
C ALA A 107 -12.85 17.11 -1.81
N GLY A 108 -11.84 17.61 -2.54
CA GLY A 108 -10.70 16.82 -2.98
C GLY A 108 -9.41 17.16 -2.22
N THR A 109 -8.59 16.14 -1.96
CA THR A 109 -7.24 16.32 -1.42
C THR A 109 -6.23 15.46 -2.17
N LEU A 110 -5.08 16.04 -2.49
CA LEU A 110 -3.92 15.32 -3.01
C LEU A 110 -2.95 15.06 -1.85
N ARG A 111 -2.58 13.80 -1.66
CA ARG A 111 -1.77 13.35 -0.52
C ARG A 111 -0.53 12.63 -1.00
N VAL A 112 0.60 12.90 -0.36
CA VAL A 112 1.80 12.08 -0.47
C VAL A 112 1.86 11.14 0.73
N VAL A 113 1.87 9.83 0.48
CA VAL A 113 1.95 8.82 1.55
C VAL A 113 3.36 8.27 1.67
N GLY A 114 3.67 7.68 2.82
CA GLY A 114 4.96 7.00 3.06
C GLY A 114 6.16 7.94 3.24
N ILE A 115 5.89 9.24 3.44
CA ILE A 115 6.88 10.19 3.92
C ILE A 115 6.33 10.93 5.13
N ASP A 116 7.15 11.04 6.16
CA ASP A 116 6.83 11.82 7.35
C ASP A 116 7.17 13.29 7.10
N GLY A 117 6.27 14.18 7.48
CA GLY A 117 6.56 15.60 7.66
C GLY A 117 5.55 16.51 6.98
N GLY A 118 4.91 17.31 7.83
CA GLY A 118 4.12 18.48 7.48
C GLY A 118 4.90 19.63 6.85
N GLU A 119 4.14 20.58 6.29
CA GLU A 119 4.55 21.79 5.56
C GLU A 119 5.93 21.68 4.91
N ARG A 120 5.94 21.19 3.68
CA ARG A 120 7.11 21.28 2.82
C ARG A 120 6.66 21.88 1.51
N ARG A 121 7.37 22.91 1.04
CA ARG A 121 7.25 23.27 -0.37
C ARG A 121 7.62 22.02 -1.17
N MET A 122 6.66 21.44 -1.86
CA MET A 122 6.90 20.31 -2.74
C MET A 122 6.49 20.71 -4.14
N ILE A 123 7.29 20.29 -5.10
CA ILE A 123 7.00 20.53 -6.51
C ILE A 123 6.49 19.21 -7.07
N VAL A 124 5.30 19.25 -7.65
CA VAL A 124 4.82 18.14 -8.48
C VAL A 124 5.28 18.42 -9.90
N ASP A 125 6.09 17.52 -10.44
CA ASP A 125 6.58 17.57 -11.81
C ASP A 125 5.84 16.52 -12.64
N VAL A 126 5.14 16.96 -13.69
CA VAL A 126 4.45 16.07 -14.64
C VAL A 126 5.09 16.29 -16.00
N ASP A 127 5.80 15.28 -16.49
CA ASP A 127 6.54 15.33 -17.76
C ASP A 127 7.43 16.59 -17.93
N GLY A 128 8.07 17.06 -16.84
CA GLY A 128 8.91 18.26 -16.84
C GLY A 128 8.16 19.58 -16.62
N ARG A 129 6.83 19.55 -16.52
CA ARG A 129 6.03 20.71 -16.12
C ARG A 129 5.85 20.72 -14.61
N GLN A 130 6.35 21.77 -13.97
CA GLN A 130 6.33 21.92 -12.52
C GLN A 130 5.07 22.65 -12.03
N PHE A 131 4.50 22.12 -10.95
CA PHE A 131 3.37 22.67 -10.22
C PHE A 131 3.79 22.91 -8.78
N ASP A 132 3.80 24.16 -8.37
CA ASP A 132 4.00 24.55 -6.97
C ASP A 132 2.71 24.26 -6.21
N THR A 133 2.64 23.06 -5.63
CA THR A 133 1.47 22.58 -4.92
C THR A 133 1.70 22.86 -3.44
N GLY A 134 0.89 23.74 -2.85
CA GLY A 134 0.97 24.04 -1.43
C GLY A 134 0.56 22.83 -0.59
N PHE A 135 1.52 21.95 -0.28
CA PHE A 135 1.30 20.83 0.63
C PHE A 135 1.43 21.31 2.07
N ASP A 136 0.33 21.25 2.78
CA ASP A 136 0.25 21.53 4.21
C ASP A 136 0.47 20.24 5.01
N ARG A 137 0.71 20.39 6.31
CA ARG A 137 0.62 19.26 7.24
C ARG A 137 -0.84 18.81 7.33
N SER A 138 -1.10 17.52 7.09
CA SER A 138 -2.41 16.97 7.37
C SER A 138 -2.77 17.11 8.86
N VAL A 139 -4.03 17.42 9.13
CA VAL A 139 -4.57 17.52 10.50
C VAL A 139 -4.80 16.12 11.12
N GLN A 140 -4.88 15.09 10.28
CA GLN A 140 -5.23 13.71 10.66
C GLN A 140 -4.01 12.76 10.69
N GLY A 141 -2.82 13.26 10.35
CA GLY A 141 -1.58 12.49 10.40
C GLY A 141 -0.37 13.32 9.96
N ASP A 142 0.84 12.79 10.12
CA ASP A 142 2.07 13.51 9.79
C ASP A 142 2.49 13.35 8.32
N PHE A 143 1.53 13.48 7.41
CA PHE A 143 1.77 13.38 5.97
C PHE A 143 1.42 14.69 5.24
N PRO A 144 2.08 15.00 4.10
CA PRO A 144 1.76 16.15 3.27
C PRO A 144 0.43 15.99 2.55
N GLU A 145 -0.42 17.01 2.62
CA GLU A 145 -1.71 17.05 1.95
C GLU A 145 -1.99 18.44 1.37
N ALA A 146 -2.49 18.50 0.14
CA ALA A 146 -2.93 19.73 -0.50
C ALA A 146 -4.42 19.64 -0.83
N ARG A 147 -5.18 20.69 -0.52
CA ARG A 147 -6.57 20.79 -1.00
C ARG A 147 -6.57 21.03 -2.50
N MET A 148 -7.40 20.28 -3.21
CA MET A 148 -7.38 20.27 -4.67
C MET A 148 -8.79 20.06 -5.22
N ALA A 149 -9.28 21.07 -5.95
CA ALA A 149 -10.56 20.97 -6.63
C ALA A 149 -10.49 19.92 -7.75
N PRO A 150 -11.61 19.24 -8.10
CA PRO A 150 -11.60 18.25 -9.18
C PRO A 150 -11.19 18.82 -10.55
N SER A 151 -11.38 20.13 -10.74
CA SER A 151 -11.01 20.86 -11.95
C SER A 151 -9.58 21.41 -11.94
N ASP A 152 -8.78 21.14 -10.89
CA ASP A 152 -7.44 21.70 -10.73
C ASP A 152 -6.52 21.37 -11.92
N PRO A 153 -5.73 22.32 -12.44
CA PRO A 153 -4.82 22.09 -13.56
C PRO A 153 -3.81 20.96 -13.32
N LEU A 154 -3.40 20.71 -12.08
CA LEU A 154 -2.52 19.58 -11.76
C LEU A 154 -3.25 18.24 -11.95
N LEU A 155 -4.52 18.12 -11.56
CA LEU A 155 -5.29 16.89 -11.82
C LEU A 155 -5.48 16.64 -13.32
N GLN A 156 -5.64 17.70 -14.12
CA GLN A 156 -5.69 17.56 -15.58
C GLN A 156 -4.35 17.06 -16.13
N ALA A 157 -3.23 17.60 -15.61
CA ALA A 157 -1.89 17.14 -15.98
C ALA A 157 -1.66 15.67 -15.63
N LEU A 158 -2.04 15.25 -14.42
CA LEU A 158 -1.92 13.87 -13.98
C LEU A 158 -2.75 12.92 -14.85
N GLN A 159 -3.92 13.35 -15.35
CA GLN A 159 -4.78 12.56 -16.25
C GLN A 159 -4.22 12.43 -17.67
N SER A 160 -3.46 13.41 -18.18
CA SER A 160 -2.97 13.40 -19.56
C SER A 160 -1.49 13.08 -19.72
N GLY A 161 -0.73 13.10 -18.62
CA GLY A 161 0.72 12.92 -18.62
C GLY A 161 1.17 11.46 -18.73
N SER A 162 2.48 11.27 -18.79
CA SER A 162 3.12 9.94 -18.86
C SER A 162 3.86 9.57 -17.58
N ARG A 163 4.39 10.55 -16.86
CA ARG A 163 5.15 10.36 -15.62
C ARG A 163 4.92 11.50 -14.64
N VAL A 164 4.94 11.17 -13.35
CA VAL A 164 4.91 12.14 -12.26
C VAL A 164 6.09 11.95 -11.34
N LYS A 165 6.68 13.05 -10.89
CA LYS A 165 7.61 13.10 -9.76
C LYS A 165 7.08 14.08 -8.73
N VAL A 166 7.24 13.76 -7.45
CA VAL A 166 7.05 14.72 -6.37
C VAL A 166 8.43 14.98 -5.78
N LEU A 167 8.83 16.24 -5.81
CA LEU A 167 10.13 16.70 -5.36
C LEU A 167 9.98 17.40 -4.00
N SER A 168 10.73 16.92 -3.01
CA SER A 168 10.95 17.60 -1.75
C SER A 168 12.29 18.32 -1.80
N TYR A 169 12.37 19.54 -1.25
CA TYR A 169 13.64 20.28 -1.17
C TYR A 169 14.74 19.53 -0.40
N ASP A 170 14.36 18.75 0.62
CA ASP A 170 15.32 18.11 1.53
C ASP A 170 15.69 16.69 1.07
N LEU A 171 14.74 15.97 0.45
CA LEU A 171 14.85 14.54 0.14
C LEU A 171 15.02 14.24 -1.35
N GLY A 172 14.93 15.26 -2.21
CA GLY A 172 14.86 15.08 -3.66
C GLY A 172 13.53 14.44 -4.08
N ALA A 173 13.55 13.57 -5.10
CA ALA A 173 12.34 12.91 -5.58
C ALA A 173 11.81 11.90 -4.54
N VAL A 174 10.69 12.25 -3.91
CA VAL A 174 10.00 11.42 -2.91
C VAL A 174 8.96 10.52 -3.55
N VAL A 175 8.37 10.90 -4.67
CA VAL A 175 7.56 10.03 -5.53
C VAL A 175 8.14 10.09 -6.93
N ASP A 176 8.22 8.96 -7.60
CA ASP A 176 8.47 8.86 -9.04
C ASP A 176 7.61 7.69 -9.53
N ALA A 177 6.66 7.94 -10.43
CA ALA A 177 5.69 6.96 -10.88
C ALA A 177 5.25 7.19 -12.32
N THR A 178 4.82 6.11 -12.99
CA THR A 178 4.12 6.21 -14.27
C THR A 178 2.71 6.79 -14.07
N LEU A 179 2.21 7.50 -15.08
CA LEU A 179 0.81 7.93 -15.17
C LEU A 179 -0.06 6.96 -15.98
N SER A 180 0.44 5.75 -16.26
CA SER A 180 -0.37 4.71 -16.90
C SER A 180 -1.64 4.41 -16.09
N GLY A 181 -2.80 4.54 -16.74
CA GLY A 181 -4.12 4.34 -16.13
C GLY A 181 -4.66 5.53 -15.33
N SER A 182 -3.89 6.62 -15.16
CA SER A 182 -4.28 7.76 -14.33
C SER A 182 -5.58 8.42 -14.81
N SER A 183 -5.75 8.60 -16.12
CA SER A 183 -6.94 9.20 -16.74
C SER A 183 -8.22 8.50 -16.28
N ARG A 184 -8.24 7.17 -16.38
CA ARG A 184 -9.39 6.36 -15.98
C ARG A 184 -9.62 6.42 -14.47
N ALA A 185 -8.56 6.26 -13.68
CA ALA A 185 -8.66 6.19 -12.23
C ALA A 185 -9.13 7.53 -11.62
N LEU A 186 -8.46 8.63 -12.00
CA LEU A 186 -8.82 9.97 -11.56
C LEU A 186 -10.20 10.37 -12.08
N GLY A 187 -10.52 10.11 -13.35
CA GLY A 187 -11.84 10.39 -13.91
C GLY A 187 -12.97 9.69 -13.16
N GLN A 188 -12.77 8.42 -12.75
CA GLN A 188 -13.75 7.69 -11.95
C GLN A 188 -13.98 8.35 -10.58
N VAL A 189 -12.92 8.75 -9.89
CA VAL A 189 -13.03 9.39 -8.57
C VAL A 189 -13.62 10.79 -8.67
N ILE A 190 -13.19 11.58 -9.66
CA ILE A 190 -13.69 12.93 -9.92
C ILE A 190 -15.18 12.91 -10.28
N SER A 191 -15.65 11.90 -11.02
CA SER A 191 -17.08 11.81 -11.39
C SER A 191 -18.02 11.53 -10.20
N GLY A 192 -17.48 10.98 -9.10
CA GLY A 192 -18.21 10.73 -7.86
C GLY A 192 -17.92 11.75 -6.76
N CYS A 193 -17.25 12.84 -7.14
CA CYS A 193 -16.95 14.01 -6.35
C CYS A 193 -18.09 15.04 -6.58
#